data_AF-A0A5D2DLL7-F1
#
_entry.id   AF-A0A5D2DLL7-F1
#
_cell.length_a   1.000
_cell.length_b   1.000
_cell.length_c   1.000
_cell.angle_alpha   90.00
_cell.angle_beta   90.00
_cell.angle_gamma   90.00
#
_symmetry.space_group_name_H-M   'P 1'
#
loop_
_entity.id
_entity.type
_entity.pdbx_description
1 polymer ?
#
loop_
_entity_poly.entity_id
_entity_poly.type
_entity_poly.pdbx_seq_one_letter_code
_entity_poly.pdbx_strand_id
1 'polypeptide(L)'
;MFYFIIRTSFVHGRQTIAASQSSNLLIFKRSIDLRLFSNSSNGHSFAASYLVNKCGFSPEMASRVSKYVHFETPERPDSLFAFLENHGCSKTQILNLIKRRPRLLIYDTEKTLLPKLEFFYSIGFSRPELTKILTSYPAVLICSLKKQIIPSFNLLRNLFQSGDKTIKDSRL
;
A
#
# COMPACT_ATOMS: atom_id res chain seq x y z
N MET A 1 -16.90 10.95 14.28
CA MET A 1 -15.77 10.52 15.14
C MET A 1 -14.91 9.41 14.50
N PHE A 2 -15.50 8.32 14.01
CA PHE A 2 -14.79 7.19 13.35
C PHE A 2 -13.82 7.56 12.21
N TYR A 3 -14.28 8.35 11.24
CA TYR A 3 -13.45 8.81 10.11
C TYR A 3 -12.22 9.59 10.59
N PHE A 4 -12.37 10.41 11.63
CA PHE A 4 -11.29 11.21 12.20
C PHE A 4 -10.20 10.33 12.85
N ILE A 5 -10.57 9.22 13.52
CA ILE A 5 -9.60 8.33 14.18
C ILE A 5 -8.81 7.50 13.18
N ILE A 6 -9.47 6.99 12.12
CA ILE A 6 -8.76 6.33 11.02
C ILE A 6 -7.88 7.36 10.29
N ARG A 7 -8.40 8.56 10.03
CA ARG A 7 -7.67 9.66 9.41
C ARG A 7 -6.43 10.06 10.21
N THR A 8 -6.53 10.24 11.53
CA THR A 8 -5.35 10.56 12.37
C THR A 8 -4.37 9.38 12.46
N SER A 9 -4.85 8.14 12.53
CA SER A 9 -4.00 6.94 12.57
C SER A 9 -3.20 6.71 11.29
N PHE A 10 -3.82 6.93 10.13
CA PHE A 10 -3.19 6.75 8.82
C PHE A 10 -2.38 7.97 8.36
N VAL A 11 -2.82 9.19 8.73
CA VAL A 11 -2.16 10.45 8.32
C VAL A 11 -1.09 10.89 9.31
N HIS A 12 -1.23 10.67 10.62
CA HIS A 12 -0.31 11.22 11.65
C HIS A 12 0.60 10.18 12.32
N GLY A 13 0.75 8.98 11.75
CA GLY A 13 1.52 7.85 12.31
C GLY A 13 3.05 8.04 12.51
N ARG A 14 3.55 9.28 12.65
CA ARG A 14 4.92 9.60 13.12
C ARG A 14 5.02 10.67 14.22
N GLN A 15 3.94 11.28 14.67
CA GLN A 15 3.99 12.19 15.81
C GLN A 15 2.82 11.92 16.74
N THR A 16 3.00 11.00 17.68
CA THR A 16 2.17 10.95 18.88
C THR A 16 2.92 11.63 20.01
N ILE A 17 2.37 12.76 20.40
CA ILE A 17 2.36 13.25 21.78
C ILE A 17 2.15 12.06 22.72
N ALA A 18 2.88 12.09 23.82
CA ALA A 18 2.93 11.05 24.84
C ALA A 18 1.54 10.63 25.36
N ALA A 19 1.50 9.37 25.80
CA ALA A 19 0.45 8.73 26.59
C ALA A 19 -0.90 8.43 25.89
N SER A 20 -1.02 7.23 25.32
CA SER A 20 -1.94 6.21 25.83
C SER A 20 -1.84 4.91 25.02
N GLN A 21 -1.68 3.83 25.78
CA GLN A 21 -1.83 2.40 25.48
C GLN A 21 -2.02 1.99 24.01
N SER A 22 -0.90 1.54 23.45
CA SER A 22 -0.74 0.52 22.42
C SER A 22 -1.92 -0.44 22.24
N SER A 23 -2.64 -0.30 21.13
CA SER A 23 -3.34 -1.36 20.40
C SER A 23 -3.78 -0.85 19.02
N ASN A 24 -3.52 -1.62 17.95
CA ASN A 24 -4.24 -1.57 16.66
C ASN A 24 -3.73 -0.73 15.47
N LEU A 25 -2.42 -0.64 15.23
CA LEU A 25 -1.86 -0.28 13.91
C LEU A 25 -0.97 -1.39 13.30
N LEU A 26 -1.12 -2.63 13.79
CA LEU A 26 -0.38 -3.80 13.32
C LEU A 26 -0.95 -4.41 12.03
N ILE A 27 -2.15 -4.02 11.59
CA ILE A 27 -2.88 -4.70 10.49
C ILE A 27 -2.16 -4.56 9.14
N PHE A 28 -1.44 -3.45 8.90
CA PHE A 28 -0.64 -3.26 7.68
C PHE A 28 0.88 -3.35 7.91
N LYS A 29 1.32 -3.59 9.15
CA LYS A 29 2.74 -3.63 9.54
C LYS A 29 3.38 -4.99 9.27
N ARG A 30 2.92 -5.69 8.23
CA ARG A 30 3.67 -6.79 7.63
C ARG A 30 4.40 -6.24 6.40
N SER A 31 5.50 -5.53 6.67
CA SER A 31 6.61 -5.51 5.72
C SER A 31 6.85 -6.97 5.38
N ILE A 32 6.59 -7.35 4.13
CA ILE A 32 7.03 -8.67 3.69
C ILE A 32 8.52 -8.43 3.54
N ASP A 33 9.27 -8.75 4.59
CA ASP A 33 10.66 -9.12 4.44
C ASP A 33 10.70 -10.07 3.25
N LEU A 34 11.46 -9.68 2.24
CA LEU A 34 11.82 -10.53 1.11
C LEU A 34 12.62 -11.70 1.69
N ARG A 35 11.92 -12.66 2.31
CA ARG A 35 12.52 -13.88 2.83
C ARG A 35 13.22 -14.55 1.65
N LEU A 36 14.53 -14.60 1.81
CA LEU A 36 15.53 -15.01 0.85
C LEU A 36 15.28 -16.43 0.40
N PHE A 37 15.08 -16.61 -0.91
CA PHE A 37 15.40 -17.87 -1.56
C PHE A 37 16.22 -17.54 -2.81
N SER A 38 17.44 -18.05 -2.81
CA SER A 38 18.36 -18.03 -3.94
C SER A 38 18.06 -19.24 -4.80
N ASN A 39 17.85 -19.03 -6.10
CA ASN A 39 18.21 -20.03 -7.11
C ASN A 39 18.67 -19.32 -8.39
N SER A 40 19.74 -19.83 -8.97
CA SER A 40 20.44 -19.29 -10.14
C SER A 40 19.69 -19.60 -11.44
N SER A 41 19.79 -18.70 -12.41
CA SER A 41 20.29 -19.02 -13.75
C SER A 41 20.28 -17.78 -14.64
N ASN A 42 21.16 -17.82 -15.63
CA ASN A 42 21.62 -16.77 -16.52
C ASN A 42 20.57 -16.28 -17.51
N GLY A 43 20.69 -15.00 -17.87
CA GLY A 43 19.92 -14.32 -18.90
C GLY A 43 19.65 -12.88 -18.44
N HIS A 44 20.12 -11.87 -19.19
CA HIS A 44 19.81 -10.47 -18.92
C HIS A 44 18.30 -10.24 -19.12
N SER A 45 17.51 -10.49 -18.08
CA SER A 45 16.06 -10.28 -18.10
C SER A 45 15.75 -8.81 -18.37
N PHE A 46 14.82 -8.55 -19.30
CA PHE A 46 14.32 -7.19 -19.55
C PHE A 46 13.90 -6.49 -18.26
N ALA A 47 13.18 -7.21 -17.38
CA ALA A 47 12.76 -6.71 -16.08
C ALA A 47 13.95 -6.30 -15.20
N ALA A 48 15.07 -7.03 -15.22
CA ALA A 48 16.27 -6.66 -14.47
C ALA A 48 16.88 -5.34 -14.99
N SER A 49 17.03 -5.21 -16.31
CA SER A 49 17.53 -3.97 -16.93
C SER A 49 16.61 -2.78 -16.65
N TYR A 50 15.29 -2.98 -16.74
CA TYR A 50 14.30 -1.96 -16.40
C TYR A 50 14.43 -1.51 -14.94
N LEU A 51 14.59 -2.45 -14.00
CA LEU A 51 14.74 -2.16 -12.57
C LEU A 51 16.00 -1.35 -12.27
N VAL A 52 17.12 -1.65 -12.93
CA VAL A 52 18.35 -0.86 -12.79
C VAL A 52 18.14 0.54 -13.36
N ASN A 53 17.77 0.63 -14.63
CA ASN A 53 17.77 1.89 -15.38
C ASN A 53 16.67 2.86 -14.92
N LYS A 54 15.46 2.35 -14.69
CA LYS A 54 14.28 3.19 -14.39
C LYS A 54 13.93 3.23 -12.91
N CYS A 55 14.12 2.11 -12.20
CA CYS A 55 13.77 2.04 -10.78
C CYS A 55 14.95 2.31 -9.83
N GLY A 56 16.18 2.43 -10.34
CA GLY A 56 17.38 2.73 -9.55
C GLY A 56 17.71 1.65 -8.53
N PHE A 57 17.55 0.38 -8.91
CA PHE A 57 18.08 -0.77 -8.16
C PHE A 57 19.56 -1.00 -8.51
N SER A 58 20.32 -1.59 -7.58
CA SER A 58 21.63 -2.14 -7.93
C SER A 58 21.45 -3.35 -8.86
N PRO A 59 22.45 -3.69 -9.70
CA PRO A 59 22.38 -4.86 -10.58
C PRO A 59 22.08 -6.17 -9.82
N GLU A 60 22.66 -6.35 -8.63
CA GLU A 60 22.46 -7.54 -7.80
C GLU A 60 21.02 -7.63 -7.28
N MET A 61 20.47 -6.51 -6.81
CA MET A 61 19.10 -6.45 -6.33
C MET A 61 18.10 -6.61 -7.48
N ALA A 62 18.36 -5.99 -8.63
CA ALA A 62 17.53 -6.14 -9.82
C ALA A 62 17.47 -7.59 -10.29
N SER A 63 18.61 -8.30 -10.29
CA SER A 63 18.69 -9.74 -10.60
C SER A 63 17.87 -10.60 -9.64
N ARG A 64 17.84 -10.25 -8.35
CA ARG A 64 17.00 -10.96 -7.37
C ARG A 64 15.51 -10.66 -7.57
N VAL A 65 15.18 -9.41 -7.87
CA VAL A 65 13.80 -8.95 -8.04
C VAL A 65 13.17 -9.52 -9.30
N SER A 66 13.93 -9.58 -10.41
CA SER A 66 13.45 -10.08 -11.70
C SER A 66 13.02 -11.55 -11.66
N LYS A 67 13.48 -12.34 -10.69
CA LYS A 67 13.06 -13.74 -10.49
C LYS A 67 11.59 -13.88 -10.11
N TYR A 68 10.97 -12.85 -9.53
CA TYR A 68 9.56 -12.88 -9.12
C TYR A 68 8.73 -11.76 -9.73
N VAL A 69 9.34 -10.91 -10.55
CA VAL A 69 8.67 -9.87 -11.33
C VAL A 69 9.10 -10.08 -12.79
N HIS A 70 8.24 -10.73 -13.56
CA HIS A 70 8.50 -11.06 -14.94
C HIS A 70 7.61 -10.24 -15.87
N PHE A 71 8.25 -9.49 -16.77
CA PHE A 71 7.64 -8.76 -17.87
C PHE A 71 8.71 -8.55 -18.94
N GLU A 72 8.29 -8.50 -20.20
CA GLU A 72 9.19 -8.36 -21.36
C GLU A 72 9.16 -6.96 -21.97
N THR A 73 8.17 -6.15 -21.57
CA THR A 73 7.88 -4.87 -22.18
C THR A 73 7.53 -3.81 -21.13
N PRO A 74 7.76 -2.51 -21.41
CA PRO A 74 7.62 -1.45 -20.41
C PRO A 74 6.17 -0.95 -20.25
N GLU A 75 5.20 -1.35 -21.06
CA GLU A 75 3.87 -0.71 -21.07
C GLU A 75 3.15 -0.88 -19.74
N ARG A 76 3.22 -2.07 -19.14
CA ARG A 76 2.57 -2.36 -17.85
C ARG A 76 3.21 -1.60 -16.68
N PRO A 77 4.54 -1.65 -16.46
CA PRO A 77 5.14 -0.86 -15.41
C PRO A 77 4.99 0.65 -15.68
N ASP A 78 5.10 1.12 -16.92
CA ASP A 78 4.94 2.54 -17.25
C ASP A 78 3.50 3.03 -17.01
N SER A 79 2.51 2.19 -17.32
CA SER A 79 1.11 2.45 -16.98
C SER A 79 0.91 2.58 -15.46
N LEU A 80 1.63 1.79 -14.65
CA LEU A 80 1.63 1.94 -13.19
C LEU A 80 2.23 3.27 -12.74
N PHE A 81 3.35 3.71 -13.33
CA PHE A 81 3.92 5.02 -13.03
C PHE A 81 2.92 6.13 -13.35
N ALA A 82 2.35 6.14 -14.56
CA ALA A 82 1.40 7.15 -14.99
C ALA A 82 0.13 7.15 -14.10
N PHE A 83 -0.38 5.97 -13.75
CA PHE A 83 -1.51 5.82 -12.84
C PHE A 83 -1.25 6.45 -11.48
N LEU A 84 -0.09 6.17 -10.87
CA LEU A 84 0.25 6.71 -9.56
C LEU A 84 0.50 8.23 -9.60
N GLU A 85 1.11 8.73 -10.68
CA GLU A 85 1.31 10.18 -10.92
C GLU A 85 -0.04 10.89 -11.06
N ASN A 86 -0.97 10.33 -11.83
CA ASN A 86 -2.34 10.84 -11.98
C ASN A 86 -3.13 10.86 -10.66
N HIS A 87 -2.75 10.02 -9.70
CA HIS A 87 -3.29 10.02 -8.34
C HIS A 87 -2.46 10.84 -7.35
N GLY A 88 -1.52 11.65 -7.82
CA GLY A 88 -0.80 12.65 -7.03
C GLY A 88 0.43 12.12 -6.30
N CYS A 89 0.95 10.94 -6.68
CA CYS A 89 2.24 10.47 -6.17
C CYS A 89 3.40 11.14 -6.92
N SER A 90 4.42 11.59 -6.21
CA SER A 90 5.65 12.08 -6.85
C SER A 90 6.48 10.92 -7.40
N LYS A 91 7.34 11.20 -8.39
CA LYS A 91 8.29 10.20 -8.92
C LYS A 91 9.14 9.53 -7.83
N THR A 92 9.62 10.29 -6.85
CA THR A 92 10.41 9.75 -5.73
C THR A 92 9.58 8.83 -4.82
N GLN A 93 8.32 9.19 -4.55
CA GLN A 93 7.38 8.35 -3.80
C GLN A 93 7.10 7.04 -4.53
N ILE A 94 6.91 7.08 -5.85
CA ILE A 94 6.66 5.89 -6.67
C ILE A 94 7.89 4.98 -6.66
N LEU A 95 9.08 5.52 -6.86
CA LEU A 95 10.31 4.73 -6.81
C LEU A 95 10.49 4.02 -5.45
N ASN A 96 10.23 4.73 -4.34
CA ASN A 96 10.25 4.14 -3.00
C ASN A 96 9.17 3.06 -2.82
N LEU A 97 8.00 3.25 -3.41
CA LEU A 97 6.91 2.27 -3.42
C LEU A 97 7.33 0.98 -4.14
N ILE A 98 7.89 1.10 -5.35
CA ILE A 98 8.36 -0.03 -6.15
C ILE A 98 9.49 -0.77 -5.43
N LYS A 99 10.45 -0.04 -4.83
CA LYS A 99 11.53 -0.65 -4.03
C LYS A 99 11.00 -1.50 -2.88
N ARG A 100 9.92 -1.06 -2.22
CA ARG A 100 9.28 -1.81 -1.13
C ARG A 100 8.39 -2.96 -1.64
N ARG A 101 7.76 -2.80 -2.82
CA ARG A 101 6.79 -3.74 -3.41
C ARG A 101 6.97 -3.91 -4.92
N PRO A 102 8.02 -4.62 -5.38
CA PRO A 102 8.30 -4.72 -6.82
C PRO A 102 7.22 -5.45 -7.63
N ARG A 103 6.42 -6.32 -6.99
CA ARG A 103 5.29 -7.01 -7.63
C ARG A 103 4.21 -6.08 -8.18
N LEU A 104 4.19 -4.80 -7.79
CA LEU A 104 3.28 -3.83 -8.37
C LEU A 104 3.52 -3.65 -9.88
N LEU A 105 4.77 -3.82 -10.36
CA LEU A 105 5.13 -3.66 -11.77
C LEU A 105 4.41 -4.65 -12.71
N ILE A 106 3.89 -5.76 -12.17
CA ILE A 106 3.13 -6.76 -12.92
C ILE A 106 1.63 -6.71 -12.62
N TYR A 107 1.13 -5.67 -11.94
CA TYR A 107 -0.30 -5.51 -11.68
C TYR A 107 -1.00 -4.75 -12.81
N ASP A 108 -2.29 -5.05 -12.95
CA ASP A 108 -3.17 -4.35 -13.89
C ASP A 108 -3.78 -3.19 -13.11
N THR A 109 -3.40 -1.96 -13.45
CA THR A 109 -3.80 -0.77 -12.69
C THR A 109 -5.32 -0.64 -12.64
N GLU A 110 -5.98 -0.78 -13.77
CA GLU A 110 -7.43 -0.64 -13.93
C GLU A 110 -8.19 -1.76 -13.20
N LYS A 111 -7.73 -3.01 -13.31
CA LYS A 111 -8.46 -4.14 -12.71
C LYS A 111 -8.15 -4.34 -11.23
N THR A 112 -6.98 -3.90 -10.75
CA THR A 112 -6.52 -4.26 -9.40
C THR A 112 -6.32 -3.08 -8.47
N LEU A 113 -5.77 -1.96 -8.95
CA LEU A 113 -5.44 -0.82 -8.11
C LEU A 113 -6.58 0.20 -8.06
N LEU A 114 -7.17 0.51 -9.21
CA LEU A 114 -8.28 1.46 -9.30
C LEU A 114 -9.45 1.12 -8.37
N PRO A 115 -9.95 -0.14 -8.30
CA PRO A 115 -11.06 -0.47 -7.38
C PRO A 115 -10.71 -0.22 -5.91
N LYS A 116 -9.43 -0.32 -5.54
CA LYS A 116 -8.99 -0.02 -4.17
C LYS A 116 -9.01 1.47 -3.91
N LEU A 117 -8.54 2.28 -4.85
CA LEU A 117 -8.54 3.74 -4.69
C LEU A 117 -9.98 4.27 -4.65
N GLU A 118 -10.84 3.79 -5.54
CA GLU A 118 -12.28 4.11 -5.55
C GLU A 118 -12.97 3.76 -4.22
N PHE A 119 -12.62 2.61 -3.63
CA PHE A 119 -13.11 2.29 -2.29
C PHE A 119 -12.68 3.34 -1.25
N PHE A 120 -11.41 3.74 -1.23
CA PHE A 120 -10.94 4.77 -0.30
C PHE A 120 -11.62 6.14 -0.54
N TYR A 121 -11.82 6.53 -1.80
CA TYR A 121 -12.57 7.75 -2.12
C TYR A 121 -14.02 7.64 -1.63
N SER A 122 -14.68 6.50 -1.84
CA SER A 122 -16.08 6.28 -1.43
C SER A 122 -16.31 6.38 0.08
N ILE A 123 -15.29 6.10 0.90
CA ILE A 123 -15.35 6.22 2.36
C ILE A 123 -14.80 7.56 2.88
N GLY A 124 -14.50 8.50 1.97
CA GLY A 124 -14.25 9.91 2.27
C GLY A 124 -12.80 10.39 2.18
N PHE A 125 -11.82 9.52 1.86
CA PHE A 125 -10.42 9.94 1.75
C PHE A 125 -10.22 10.92 0.61
N SER A 126 -9.51 12.01 0.85
CA SER A 126 -9.07 12.92 -0.21
C SER A 126 -7.85 12.37 -0.96
N ARG A 127 -7.58 12.88 -2.17
CA ARG A 127 -6.39 12.52 -2.96
C ARG A 127 -5.08 12.65 -2.16
N PRO A 128 -4.77 13.78 -1.48
CA PRO A 128 -3.52 13.90 -0.72
C PRO A 128 -3.40 12.90 0.45
N GLU A 129 -4.52 12.60 1.12
CA GLU A 129 -4.54 11.61 2.20
C GLU A 129 -4.29 10.22 1.68
N LEU A 130 -4.90 9.87 0.54
CA LEU A 130 -4.67 8.59 -0.10
C LEU A 130 -3.21 8.45 -0.55
N THR A 131 -2.63 9.46 -1.20
CA THR A 131 -1.19 9.46 -1.52
C THR A 131 -0.32 9.19 -0.29
N LYS A 132 -0.63 9.81 0.84
CA LYS A 132 0.08 9.57 2.10
C LYS A 132 -0.06 8.14 2.61
N ILE A 133 -1.25 7.55 2.48
CA ILE A 133 -1.51 6.15 2.84
C ILE A 133 -0.73 5.20 1.93
N LEU A 134 -0.79 5.40 0.62
CA LEU A 134 -0.12 4.54 -0.36
C LEU A 134 1.40 4.51 -0.12
N THR A 135 1.97 5.68 0.15
CA THR A 135 3.42 5.82 0.38
C THR A 135 3.86 5.32 1.75
N SER A 136 3.04 5.49 2.79
CA SER A 136 3.36 5.02 4.14
C SER A 136 3.12 3.51 4.29
N TYR A 137 2.00 3.02 3.76
CA TYR A 137 1.46 1.67 3.92
C TYR A 137 1.22 0.98 2.56
N PRO A 138 2.28 0.64 1.81
CA PRO A 138 2.17 0.08 0.47
C PRO A 138 1.54 -1.32 0.44
N ALA A 139 1.42 -1.96 1.61
CA ALA A 139 0.69 -3.21 1.77
C ALA A 139 -0.77 -3.10 1.29
N VAL A 140 -1.39 -1.92 1.43
CA VAL A 140 -2.76 -1.67 0.94
C VAL A 140 -2.91 -1.99 -0.55
N LEU A 141 -1.89 -1.72 -1.37
CA LEU A 141 -1.93 -1.97 -2.81
C LEU A 141 -1.79 -3.44 -3.19
N ILE A 142 -1.29 -4.30 -2.30
CA ILE A 142 -1.14 -5.74 -2.55
C ILE A 142 -2.21 -6.59 -1.87
N CYS A 143 -2.86 -6.08 -0.82
CA CYS A 143 -3.95 -6.78 -0.14
C CYS A 143 -5.21 -6.89 -1.02
N SER A 144 -6.01 -7.93 -0.80
CA SER A 144 -7.29 -8.10 -1.50
C SER A 144 -8.31 -7.08 -1.01
N LEU A 145 -8.93 -6.35 -1.94
CA LEU A 145 -10.00 -5.40 -1.60
C LEU A 145 -11.16 -6.11 -0.87
N LYS A 146 -11.71 -7.16 -1.48
CA LYS A 146 -12.88 -7.88 -0.98
C LYS A 146 -12.59 -8.75 0.24
N LYS A 147 -11.43 -9.42 0.28
CA LYS A 147 -11.11 -10.38 1.36
C LYS A 147 -10.43 -9.75 2.57
N GLN A 148 -9.82 -8.56 2.43
CA GLN A 148 -9.00 -7.98 3.50
C GLN A 148 -9.39 -6.53 3.79
N ILE A 149 -9.36 -5.65 2.80
CA ILE A 149 -9.54 -4.20 3.03
C ILE A 149 -10.96 -3.90 3.52
N ILE A 150 -11.99 -4.34 2.80
CA ILE A 150 -13.40 -4.10 3.14
C ILE A 150 -13.76 -4.74 4.50
N PRO A 151 -13.46 -6.03 4.76
CA PRO A 151 -13.74 -6.63 6.06
C PRO A 151 -13.04 -5.90 7.22
N SER A 152 -11.77 -5.53 7.05
CA SER A 152 -11.03 -4.80 8.10
C SER A 152 -11.66 -3.44 8.38
N PHE A 153 -12.05 -2.71 7.33
CA PHE A 153 -12.74 -1.42 7.48
C PHE A 153 -14.09 -1.58 8.20
N ASN A 154 -14.89 -2.58 7.82
CA ASN A 154 -16.19 -2.84 8.46
C ASN A 154 -16.04 -3.22 9.94
N LEU A 155 -15.04 -4.05 10.27
CA LEU A 155 -14.74 -4.38 11.67
C LEU A 155 -14.40 -3.13 12.48
N LEU A 156 -13.50 -2.28 11.97
CA LEU A 156 -13.17 -1.02 12.62
C LEU A 156 -14.43 -0.17 12.77
N ARG A 157 -15.24 -0.01 11.72
CA ARG A 157 -16.48 0.78 11.76
C ARG A 157 -17.42 0.30 12.85
N ASN A 158 -17.64 -1.00 12.95
CA ASN A 158 -18.53 -1.60 13.93
C ASN A 158 -18.01 -1.40 15.36
N LEU A 159 -16.71 -1.57 15.60
CA LEU A 159 -16.11 -1.38 16.92
C LEU A 159 -16.32 0.05 17.45
N PHE A 160 -16.09 1.07 16.60
CA PHE A 160 -16.27 2.46 17.01
C PHE A 160 -17.73 2.88 17.10
N GLN A 161 -18.65 2.25 16.36
CA GLN A 161 -20.08 2.48 16.51
C GLN A 161 -20.68 1.76 17.72
N SER A 162 -20.08 0.66 18.17
CA SER A 162 -20.53 -0.11 19.33
C SER A 162 -20.19 0.60 20.66
N GLY A 163 -19.04 1.26 20.76
CA GLY A 163 -18.65 1.98 21.98
C GLY A 163 -19.50 3.22 22.29
N ASP A 164 -20.20 3.76 21.28
CA ASP A 164 -21.06 4.95 21.43
C ASP A 164 -22.48 4.59 21.94
N LYS A 165 -22.88 3.32 21.81
CA LYS A 165 -24.19 2.82 22.28
C LYS A 165 -24.19 2.49 23.77
N THR A 166 -23.04 2.15 24.36
CA THR A 166 -22.95 1.73 25.77
C THR A 166 -22.97 2.87 26.79
N ILE A 167 -22.87 4.13 26.34
CA ILE A 167 -22.86 5.31 27.23
C ILE A 167 -24.27 5.91 27.41
N LYS A 168 -25.22 5.58 26.53
CA LYS A 168 -26.59 6.12 26.61
C LYS A 168 -27.52 5.31 27.54
N ASP A 169 -27.21 4.03 27.79
CA ASP A 169 -28.07 3.15 28.59
C ASP A 169 -27.73 3.13 30.09
N SER A 170 -26.70 3.86 30.54
CA SER A 170 -26.31 3.95 31.96
C SER A 170 -26.70 5.27 32.64
N ARG A 171 -27.63 6.03 32.05
CA ARG A 171 -28.28 7.21 32.64
C ARG A 171 -29.79 7.02 32.66
N LEU A 172 -30.24 6.09 33.49
CA LEU A 172 -31.60 6.02 34.02
C LEU A 172 -31.51 5.86 35.54
#